data_AF-A0A2V9P5P5-F1
#
_entry.id   AF-A0A2V9P5P5-F1
#
_cell.length_a   1.000
_cell.length_b   1.000
_cell.length_c   1.000
_cell.angle_alpha   90.00
_cell.angle_beta   90.00
_cell.angle_gamma   90.00
#
_symmetry.space_group_name_H-M   'P 1'
#
loop_
_entity.id
_entity.type
_entity.pdbx_description
1 polymer ?
#
loop_
_entity_poly.entity_id
_entity_poly.type
_entity_poly.pdbx_seq_one_letter_code
_entity_poly.pdbx_strand_id
1 'polypeptide(L)' 'MVFTIEPGIYIPEEKIGVRIEDMFYVDSNGKLIRLTESLPQTADEIERLMSHK' A
#
# COMPACT_ATOMS: atom_id res chain seq x y z
N MET A 1 4.59 12.29 -14.02
CA MET A 1 3.97 12.76 -12.76
C MET A 1 4.14 11.67 -11.71
N VAL A 2 4.37 12.01 -10.44
CA VAL A 2 4.42 11.03 -9.34
C VAL A 2 3.36 11.42 -8.31
N PHE A 3 2.58 10.44 -7.85
CA PHE A 3 1.50 10.66 -6.87
C PHE A 3 1.25 9.38 -6.06
N THR A 4 0.47 9.49 -4.99
CA THR A 4 0.10 8.40 -4.08
C THR A 4 -1.34 7.96 -4.30
N ILE A 5 -1.61 6.68 -4.07
CA ILE A 5 -2.97 6.15 -3.89
C ILE A 5 -3.02 5.58 -2.48
N GLU A 6 -3.79 6.23 -1.60
CA GLU A 6 -3.70 6.05 -0.14
C GLU A 6 -5.06 5.91 0.58
N PRO A 7 -5.95 4.98 0.18
CA PRO A 7 -7.22 4.77 0.88
C PRO A 7 -7.00 4.35 2.34
N GLY A 8 -7.87 4.85 3.23
CA GLY A 8 -7.86 4.49 4.64
C GLY A 8 -9.25 4.36 5.24
N ILE A 9 -9.37 3.49 6.23
CA ILE A 9 -10.57 3.27 7.05
C ILE A 9 -10.20 3.53 8.50
N TYR A 10 -11.06 4.28 9.20
CA TYR A 10 -10.87 4.64 10.60
C TYR A 10 -12.17 4.33 11.36
N ILE A 11 -12.07 3.52 12.40
CA ILE A 11 -13.18 3.10 13.28
C ILE A 11 -12.84 3.56 14.71
N PRO A 12 -13.21 4.80 15.08
CA PRO A 12 -12.82 5.40 16.37
C PRO A 12 -13.26 4.60 17.60
N GLU A 13 -14.47 4.05 17.56
CA GLU A 13 -15.08 3.26 18.65
C GLU A 13 -14.32 1.96 18.94
N GLU A 14 -13.69 1.37 17.91
CA GLU A 14 -12.83 0.19 18.05
C GLU A 14 -11.36 0.55 18.29
N LYS A 15 -11.02 1.85 18.22
CA LYS A 15 -9.63 2.35 18.22
C LYS A 15 -8.77 1.74 17.11
N ILE A 16 -9.38 1.50 15.95
CA ILE A 16 -8.71 0.91 14.79
C ILE A 16 -8.62 1.94 13.66
N GLY A 17 -7.45 2.01 13.02
CA GLY A 17 -7.23 2.79 11.80
C GLY A 17 -6.24 2.07 10.90
N VAL A 18 -6.58 1.95 9.62
CA VAL A 18 -5.77 1.28 8.61
C VAL A 18 -5.70 2.17 7.36
N ARG A 19 -4.50 2.35 6.82
CA ARG A 19 -4.27 3.01 5.52
C ARG A 19 -3.27 2.17 4.73
N ILE A 20 -3.57 1.92 3.46
CA ILE A 20 -2.65 1.25 2.53
C ILE A 20 -2.29 2.28 1.47
N GLU A 21 -0.99 2.49 1.25
CA GLU A 21 -0.47 3.52 0.37
C GLU A 21 0.55 2.94 -0.60
N ASP A 22 0.39 3.28 -1.88
CA ASP A 22 1.34 2.96 -2.94
C ASP A 22 1.72 4.24 -3.70
N MET A 23 2.96 4.29 -4.19
CA MET A 23 3.44 5.38 -5.04
C MET A 23 3.38 4.97 -6.51
N PHE A 24 2.86 5.87 -7.35
CA PHE A 24 2.74 5.65 -8.79
C PHE A 24 3.43 6.75 -9.59
N TYR A 25 4.13 6.33 -10.64
CA TYR A 25 4.65 7.19 -11.70
C TYR A 25 3.80 7.03 -12.97
N VAL A 26 3.38 8.14 -13.56
CA VAL A 26 2.79 8.20 -14.90
C VAL A 26 3.91 8.40 -15.92
N ASP A 27 4.12 7.41 -16.79
CA ASP A 27 5.10 7.50 -17.88
C ASP A 27 4.62 8.40 -19.03
N SER A 28 5.47 8.58 -20.05
CA SER A 28 5.17 9.42 -21.21
C SER A 28 4.00 8.93 -22.06
N ASN A 29 3.62 7.66 -21.94
CA ASN A 29 2.50 7.05 -22.66
C ASN A 29 1.23 6.97 -21.81
N GLY A 30 1.26 7.51 -20.57
CA GLY A 30 0.15 7.46 -19.63
C GLY A 30 0.05 6.16 -18.84
N LYS A 31 1.02 5.25 -18.92
CA LYS A 31 1.03 4.02 -18.13
C LYS A 31 1.34 4.35 -16.67
N LEU A 32 0.56 3.76 -15.76
CA LEU A 32 0.86 3.76 -14.34
C LEU A 32 1.89 2.69 -14.01
N ILE A 33 3.01 3.13 -13.42
CA ILE A 33 4.07 2.28 -12.90
C ILE A 33 4.04 2.40 -11.38
N ARG A 34 3.75 1.31 -10.69
CA ARG A 34 3.78 1.24 -9.21
C ARG A 34 5.25 1.14 -8.78
N LEU A 35 5.72 2.12 -8.03
CA LEU A 35 7.12 2.19 -7.56
C LEU A 35 7.36 1.37 -6.28
N THR A 36 6.28 0.98 -5.60
CA THR A 36 6.28 0.26 -4.31
C THR A 36 5.86 -1.20 -4.44
N GLU A 37 5.85 -1.76 -5.66
CA GLU A 37 5.30 -3.09 -5.96
C GLU A 37 6.01 -4.25 -5.25
N SER A 38 7.25 -4.07 -4.81
CA SER A 38 8.03 -5.10 -4.12
C SER A 38 7.69 -5.26 -2.64
N LEU A 39 6.87 -4.36 -2.07
CA LEU A 39 6.43 -4.46 -0.68
C LEU A 39 5.29 -5.47 -0.56
N PRO A 40 5.22 -6.27 0.53
CA PRO A 40 4.09 -7.17 0.78
C PRO A 40 2.80 -6.35 0.93
N GLN A 41 1.70 -6.81 0.33
CA GLN A 41 0.44 -6.06 0.28
C GLN A 41 -0.72 -6.80 0.96
N THR A 42 -0.66 -8.13 0.99
CA THR A 42 -1.70 -8.97 1.61
C THR A 42 -1.36 -9.28 3.06
N ALA A 43 -2.40 -9.57 3.87
CA ALA A 43 -2.21 -10.02 5.24
C ALA A 43 -1.29 -11.26 5.31
N ASP A 44 -1.53 -12.26 4.46
CA ASP A 44 -0.73 -13.50 4.41
C ASP A 44 0.76 -13.24 4.11
N GLU A 45 1.08 -12.33 3.18
CA GLU A 45 2.47 -11.96 2.88
C GLU A 45 3.14 -11.27 4.08
N ILE A 46 2.42 -10.36 4.73
CA ILE A 46 2.90 -9.62 5.90
C ILE A 46 3.12 -10.58 7.07
N GLU A 47 2.14 -11.43 7.39
CA GLU A 47 2.22 -12.41 8.48
C GLU A 47 3.36 -13.42 8.25
N ARG A 48 3.54 -13.88 7.01
CA ARG A 48 4.67 -14.74 6.65
C ARG A 48 6.00 -14.03 6.86
N LEU A 49 6.11 -12.77 6.45
CA LEU A 49 7.33 -11.98 6.62
C LEU A 49 7.61 -11.68 8.11
N MET A 50 6.57 -11.46 8.90
CA MET A 50 6.68 -11.25 10.35
C MET A 50 7.01 -12.52 11.14
N SER A 51 6.57 -13.69 10.67
CA SER A 51 6.79 -14.98 11.35
C SER A 51 8.21 -15.53 11.21
N HIS A 52 9.02 -14.99 10.29
CA HIS A 52 10.43 -15.36 10.10
C HIS A 52 11.38 -14.51 10.95
N LYS A 53 10.91 -14.04 12.11
CA LYS A 53 11.65 -13.18 13.04
C LYS A 53 12.12 -13.95 14.27
#